data_AF-A0AAW0W3I7-F1
#
_entry.id   AF-A0AAW0W3I7-F1
#
_cell.length_a   1.000
_cell.length_b   1.000
_cell.length_c   1.000
_cell.angle_alpha   90.00
_cell.angle_beta   90.00
_cell.angle_gamma   90.00
#
_symmetry.space_group_name_H-M   'P 1'
#
loop_
_entity.id
_entity.type
_entity.pdbx_description
1 polymer ?
#
loop_
_entity_poly.entity_id
_entity_poly.type
_entity_poly.pdbx_seq_one_letter_code
_entity_poly.pdbx_strand_id
1 'polypeptide(L)'
;MRAHVMDKSTEGFLHDGVNYEDVEVRRRKKKQHHSRPSTSQMVHNAITQIGSKEKGASVQKIKKYIYANYKVNLNKIDLFINKYMKKGVRDGRLIKSTGFRNGAIGFFKIAAKPKPDFSEKRTLTPEKRKRKRLEKQVPVISQVVSEGEIDSSNSSNSQLSPVSSFTTVMDLIDDVSLQPLTSSQFVNPLRMHYKQNDIEKIWDLVSLHESVSIIIFNVDKQKLILVRQFRPAVYYSGIPPEERASSTINTAKYPGIRGLTLEFCAGIVDKSKELVQIAREEVLEECGYDVPLEHFEKVITYRSGVGVSGDRQTMFYVEVTNNMKVTEGGGLAAEGEMIEVVELSLAELKVLLKQSEVNCPGGLLFGLMWFLQHKAPQE
;
A
#
# COMPACT_ATOMS: atom_id res chain seq x y z
N MET A 1 -21.81 3.11 -3.67
CA MET A 1 -22.12 4.51 -4.03
C MET A 1 -23.56 4.57 -4.53
N ARG A 2 -24.21 5.74 -4.46
CA ARG A 2 -25.60 5.94 -4.93
C ARG A 2 -25.62 7.14 -5.88
N ALA A 3 -26.44 7.08 -6.92
CA ALA A 3 -26.66 8.23 -7.79
C ALA A 3 -27.44 9.29 -7.01
N HIS A 4 -26.99 10.53 -7.08
CA HIS A 4 -27.70 11.66 -6.49
C HIS A 4 -28.46 12.39 -7.59
N VAL A 5 -29.77 12.62 -7.39
CA VAL A 5 -30.56 13.50 -8.25
C VAL A 5 -30.08 14.93 -8.02
N MET A 6 -29.80 15.66 -9.11
CA MET A 6 -29.53 17.09 -8.99
C MET A 6 -30.86 17.78 -8.68
N ASP A 7 -31.01 18.29 -7.46
CA ASP A 7 -32.09 19.22 -7.14
C ASP A 7 -31.69 20.62 -7.63
N LYS A 8 -32.62 21.38 -8.22
CA LYS A 8 -32.36 22.76 -8.66
C LYS A 8 -32.08 23.73 -7.51
N SER A 9 -32.12 23.25 -6.26
CA SER A 9 -31.63 23.95 -5.07
C SER A 9 -30.15 23.68 -4.74
N THR A 10 -29.48 22.78 -5.47
CA THR A 10 -28.09 22.36 -5.21
C THR A 10 -27.01 23.00 -6.10
N GLU A 11 -27.23 24.24 -6.56
CA GLU A 11 -26.13 25.10 -7.04
C GLU A 11 -25.17 25.57 -5.92
N GLY A 12 -25.30 25.04 -4.70
CA GLY A 12 -24.46 25.39 -3.54
C GLY A 12 -23.42 24.37 -3.08
N PHE A 13 -23.29 23.19 -3.72
CA PHE A 13 -22.29 22.18 -3.33
C PHE A 13 -21.08 22.14 -4.27
N LEU A 14 -20.51 23.32 -4.54
CA LEU A 14 -19.13 23.50 -4.96
C LEU A 14 -18.54 24.68 -4.19
N HIS A 15 -17.98 24.38 -3.01
CA HIS A 15 -16.82 25.00 -2.36
C HIS A 15 -16.92 24.83 -0.84
N ASP A 16 -16.41 23.72 -0.32
CA ASP A 16 -15.48 23.85 0.81
C ASP A 16 -14.08 23.77 0.21
N GLY A 17 -13.74 24.84 -0.51
CA GLY A 17 -12.34 25.19 -0.73
C GLY A 17 -11.74 25.42 0.65
N VAL A 18 -10.78 24.58 1.03
CA VAL A 18 -9.85 24.91 2.11
C VAL A 18 -9.22 26.23 1.72
N ASN A 19 -9.60 27.29 2.42
CA ASN A 19 -9.05 28.62 2.21
C ASN A 19 -7.57 28.59 2.64
N TYR A 20 -6.67 28.67 1.67
CA TYR A 20 -5.22 28.55 1.81
C TYR A 20 -4.55 29.88 2.19
N GLU A 21 -5.16 30.68 3.06
CA GLU A 21 -4.54 31.87 3.66
C GLU A 21 -5.06 32.07 5.09
N ASP A 22 -4.52 31.30 6.06
CA ASP A 22 -4.33 31.72 7.48
C ASP A 22 -3.92 30.54 8.37
N VAL A 23 -2.74 29.96 8.13
CA VAL A 23 -1.98 29.27 9.19
C VAL A 23 -0.50 29.61 9.06
N GLU A 24 -0.18 30.90 9.21
CA GLU A 24 1.09 31.26 9.80
C GLU A 24 0.85 32.12 11.04
N VAL A 25 1.59 31.76 12.09
CA VAL A 25 1.68 32.43 13.40
C VAL A 25 0.60 32.09 14.44
N ARG A 26 0.69 30.86 14.98
CA ARG A 26 0.69 30.69 16.45
C ARG A 26 1.78 29.74 16.92
N ARG A 27 2.88 30.38 17.36
CA ARG A 27 3.81 29.97 18.41
C ARG A 27 4.13 28.48 18.50
N ARG A 28 5.30 28.16 17.93
CA ARG A 28 6.24 27.14 18.42
C ARG A 28 6.16 27.03 19.96
N LYS A 29 5.47 26.00 20.47
CA LYS A 29 5.96 25.33 21.67
C LYS A 29 6.94 24.28 21.16
N LYS A 30 8.24 24.60 21.27
CA LYS A 30 9.31 23.61 21.19
C LYS A 30 8.97 22.51 22.20
N LYS A 31 8.41 21.39 21.73
CA LYS A 31 8.62 20.13 22.42
C LYS A 31 10.05 19.75 22.09
N GLN A 32 10.90 19.72 23.11
CA GLN A 32 12.25 19.17 23.04
C GLN A 32 12.15 17.73 22.54
N HIS A 33 12.28 17.54 21.22
CA HIS A 33 12.55 16.22 20.68
C HIS A 33 14.04 15.95 20.93
N HIS A 34 14.35 14.78 21.47
CA HIS A 34 15.72 14.38 21.76
C HIS A 34 16.64 14.66 20.56
N SER A 35 17.80 15.24 20.86
CA SER A 35 18.78 15.91 19.99
C SER A 35 19.51 15.00 18.99
N ARG A 36 18.82 14.05 18.36
CA ARG A 36 19.45 13.13 17.43
C ARG A 36 19.47 13.71 16.00
N PRO A 37 20.65 13.84 15.38
CA PRO A 37 20.74 14.28 13.99
C PRO A 37 20.05 13.29 13.04
N SER A 38 19.41 13.82 12.01
CA SER A 38 18.78 13.04 10.93
C SER A 38 19.81 12.21 10.15
N THR A 39 19.36 11.17 9.44
CA THR A 39 20.25 10.35 8.60
C THR A 39 20.99 11.19 7.55
N SER A 40 20.33 12.18 6.96
CA SER A 40 20.94 13.14 6.04
C SER A 40 22.09 13.91 6.72
N GLN A 41 21.86 14.42 7.93
CA GLN A 41 22.89 15.15 8.70
C GLN A 41 24.05 14.23 9.11
N MET A 42 23.75 13.00 9.56
CA MET A 42 24.77 12.03 9.93
C MET A 42 25.65 11.63 8.72
N VAL A 43 25.06 11.43 7.55
CA VAL A 43 25.81 11.12 6.31
C VAL A 43 26.62 12.33 5.82
N HIS A 44 26.05 13.55 5.84
CA HIS A 44 26.79 14.76 5.49
C HIS A 44 27.97 14.99 6.42
N ASN A 45 27.78 14.85 7.73
CA ASN A 45 28.85 14.95 8.72
C ASN A 45 29.93 13.90 8.47
N ALA A 46 29.54 12.64 8.22
CA ALA A 46 30.48 11.59 7.89
C ALA A 46 31.32 11.96 6.64
N ILE A 47 30.68 12.29 5.51
CA ILE A 47 31.42 12.62 4.28
C ILE A 47 32.33 13.84 4.47
N THR A 48 31.91 14.82 5.28
CA THR A 48 32.71 16.02 5.58
C THR A 48 33.92 15.70 6.46
N GLN A 49 33.78 14.81 7.43
CA GLN A 49 34.80 14.51 8.45
C GLN A 49 35.80 13.45 7.99
N ILE A 50 35.35 12.43 7.24
CA ILE A 50 36.18 11.28 6.83
C ILE A 50 36.34 11.15 5.31
N GLY A 51 35.69 12.00 4.52
CA GLY A 51 35.83 12.02 3.07
C GLY A 51 37.05 12.82 2.63
N SER A 52 37.81 12.29 1.67
CA SER A 52 38.86 13.07 1.01
C SER A 52 38.24 14.14 0.09
N LYS A 53 38.88 15.31 -0.02
CA LYS A 53 38.41 16.40 -0.91
C LYS A 53 38.27 15.94 -2.37
N GLU A 54 39.11 15.01 -2.81
CA GLU A 54 39.16 14.52 -4.20
C GLU A 54 38.23 13.31 -4.45
N LYS A 55 38.24 12.31 -3.55
CA LYS A 55 37.57 11.02 -3.77
C LYS A 55 36.31 10.82 -2.93
N GLY A 56 36.07 11.64 -1.89
CA GLY A 56 34.95 11.44 -0.96
C GLY A 56 35.18 10.29 0.03
N ALA A 57 34.11 9.68 0.53
CA ALA A 57 34.13 8.55 1.46
C ALA A 57 33.36 7.33 0.91
N SER A 58 33.80 6.11 1.25
CA SER A 58 33.07 4.89 0.89
C SER A 58 31.88 4.64 1.82
N VAL A 59 30.87 3.89 1.36
CA VAL A 59 29.68 3.54 2.17
C VAL A 59 30.07 2.86 3.48
N GLN A 60 31.04 1.95 3.44
CA GLN A 60 31.54 1.25 4.62
C GLN A 60 32.16 2.20 5.64
N LYS A 61 32.96 3.19 5.18
CA LYS A 61 33.54 4.20 6.08
C LYS A 61 32.47 5.13 6.65
N ILE A 62 31.48 5.52 5.83
CA ILE A 62 30.33 6.34 6.27
C ILE A 62 29.55 5.61 7.36
N LYS A 63 29.18 4.35 7.13
CA LYS A 63 28.50 3.50 8.11
C LYS A 63 29.29 3.38 9.42
N LYS A 64 30.58 3.02 9.32
CA LYS A 64 31.48 2.90 10.49
C LYS A 64 31.57 4.20 11.30
N TYR A 65 31.66 5.36 10.63
CA TYR A 65 31.65 6.66 11.29
C TYR A 65 30.32 6.90 12.01
N ILE A 66 29.19 6.60 11.37
CA ILE A 66 27.87 6.82 11.95
C ILE A 66 27.64 5.93 13.18
N TYR A 67 28.05 4.67 13.12
CA TYR A 67 27.94 3.75 14.27
C TYR A 67 28.78 4.21 15.47
N ALA A 68 29.97 4.77 15.20
CA ALA A 68 30.90 5.19 16.23
C ALA A 68 30.52 6.53 16.88
N ASN A 69 29.88 7.44 16.14
CA ASN A 69 29.66 8.83 16.57
C ASN A 69 28.20 9.14 16.94
N TYR A 70 27.26 8.23 16.69
CA TYR A 70 25.85 8.47 16.95
C TYR A 70 25.15 7.29 17.64
N LYS A 71 24.24 7.67 18.54
CA LYS A 71 23.14 6.94 19.20
C LYS A 71 22.27 6.00 18.33
N VAL A 72 22.76 5.17 17.41
CA VAL A 72 21.93 4.56 16.33
C VAL A 72 21.55 3.10 16.53
N ASN A 73 20.35 2.72 16.06
CA ASN A 73 19.96 1.30 15.96
C ASN A 73 20.56 0.73 14.66
N LEU A 74 21.53 -0.17 14.80
CA LEU A 74 22.32 -0.74 13.70
C LEU A 74 21.46 -1.49 12.67
N ASN A 75 20.39 -2.17 13.13
CA ASN A 75 19.53 -2.99 12.27
C ASN A 75 18.63 -2.14 11.36
N LYS A 76 18.33 -0.89 11.77
CA LYS A 76 17.47 0.03 11.00
C LYS A 76 18.25 1.08 10.21
N ILE A 77 19.36 1.57 10.74
CA ILE A 77 20.04 2.75 10.19
C ILE A 77 20.64 2.50 8.79
N ASP A 78 21.01 1.26 8.48
CA ASP A 78 21.61 0.88 7.21
C ASP A 78 20.69 1.06 6.02
N LEU A 79 19.39 0.75 6.21
CA LEU A 79 18.34 0.98 5.22
C LEU A 79 18.24 2.47 4.91
N PHE A 80 18.19 3.32 5.94
CA PHE A 80 18.09 4.77 5.78
C PHE A 80 19.34 5.37 5.16
N ILE A 81 20.54 4.89 5.52
CA ILE A 81 21.80 5.33 4.91
C ILE A 81 21.77 4.99 3.43
N ASN A 82 21.49 3.73 3.05
CA ASN A 82 21.47 3.30 1.66
C ASN A 82 20.40 4.03 0.83
N LYS A 83 19.20 4.23 1.38
CA LYS A 83 18.11 5.01 0.76
C LYS A 83 18.55 6.46 0.53
N TYR A 84 19.20 7.07 1.52
CA TYR A 84 19.72 8.44 1.39
C TYR A 84 20.87 8.52 0.38
N MET A 85 21.78 7.55 0.32
CA MET A 85 22.87 7.53 -0.68
C MET A 85 22.31 7.47 -2.11
N LYS A 86 21.33 6.58 -2.36
CA LYS A 86 20.67 6.45 -3.67
C LYS A 86 19.91 7.74 -4.06
N LYS A 87 19.07 8.24 -3.15
CA LYS A 87 18.29 9.48 -3.37
C LYS A 87 19.20 10.70 -3.52
N GLY A 88 20.27 10.79 -2.73
CA GLY A 88 21.23 11.89 -2.78
C GLY A 88 21.98 11.96 -4.11
N VAL A 89 22.31 10.82 -4.73
CA VAL A 89 22.90 10.78 -6.07
C VAL A 89 21.88 11.20 -7.13
N ARG A 90 20.66 10.66 -7.05
CA ARG A 90 19.57 11.00 -7.98
C ARG A 90 19.22 12.49 -7.95
N ASP A 91 19.11 13.05 -6.75
CA ASP A 91 18.74 14.45 -6.53
C ASP A 91 19.95 15.41 -6.71
N GLY A 92 21.12 14.89 -7.14
CA GLY A 92 22.33 15.67 -7.39
C GLY A 92 23.00 16.25 -6.14
N ARG A 93 22.58 15.86 -4.94
CA ARG A 93 23.18 16.30 -3.65
C ARG A 93 24.49 15.59 -3.35
N LEU A 94 24.63 14.34 -3.82
CA LEU A 94 25.84 13.53 -3.72
C LEU A 94 26.36 13.18 -5.11
N ILE A 95 27.68 13.18 -5.27
CA ILE A 95 28.35 12.75 -6.49
C ILE A 95 29.03 11.41 -6.20
N LYS A 96 28.75 10.39 -7.03
CA LYS A 96 29.44 9.10 -6.98
C LYS A 96 30.70 9.17 -7.83
N SER A 97 31.88 9.16 -7.20
CA SER A 97 33.17 9.12 -7.90
C SER A 97 33.49 7.68 -8.29
N THR A 98 33.47 7.37 -9.58
CA THR A 98 33.97 6.11 -10.16
C THR A 98 35.48 6.19 -10.29
N GLY A 99 36.19 5.49 -9.40
CA GLY A 99 37.64 5.43 -9.43
C GLY A 99 38.14 4.02 -9.17
N PHE A 100 38.75 3.44 -10.20
CA PHE A 100 39.50 2.19 -10.30
C PHE A 100 38.74 0.88 -10.59
N ARG A 101 39.28 0.16 -11.56
CA ARG A 101 38.81 -1.12 -12.14
C ARG A 101 38.80 -2.18 -11.03
N ASN A 102 37.60 -2.66 -10.70
CA ASN A 102 37.23 -3.94 -10.07
C ASN A 102 36.08 -3.73 -9.06
N GLY A 103 34.85 -3.85 -9.57
CA GLY A 103 33.76 -4.57 -8.89
C GLY A 103 33.30 -4.17 -7.48
N ALA A 104 33.70 -3.06 -6.88
CA ALA A 104 33.29 -2.69 -5.52
C ALA A 104 32.65 -1.29 -5.41
N ILE A 105 31.61 -1.24 -4.58
CA ILE A 105 30.74 -0.12 -4.19
C ILE A 105 31.49 1.24 -4.15
N GLY A 106 31.03 2.19 -4.98
CA GLY A 106 31.72 3.47 -5.22
C GLY A 106 31.83 4.44 -4.03
N PHE A 107 32.62 5.50 -4.21
CA PHE A 107 32.85 6.58 -3.24
C PHE A 107 31.90 7.76 -3.45
N PHE A 108 31.61 8.52 -2.39
CA PHE A 108 30.62 9.60 -2.39
C PHE A 108 31.17 10.91 -1.83
N LYS A 109 30.87 12.01 -2.53
CA LYS A 109 31.20 13.39 -2.12
C LYS A 109 29.97 14.31 -2.18
N ILE A 110 29.99 15.40 -1.42
CA ILE A 110 28.93 16.43 -1.43
C ILE A 110 29.04 17.26 -2.71
N ALA A 111 27.92 17.54 -3.37
CA ALA A 111 27.88 18.40 -4.55
C ALA A 111 28.09 19.88 -4.20
N ALA A 112 28.84 20.62 -5.02
CA ALA A 112 29.24 22.00 -4.71
C ALA A 112 28.14 23.06 -4.87
N LYS A 113 26.98 22.76 -5.51
CA LYS A 113 25.83 23.68 -5.66
C LYS A 113 24.48 22.93 -5.78
N PRO A 114 23.45 23.21 -4.95
CA PRO A 114 22.08 22.77 -5.19
C PRO A 114 21.39 23.66 -6.25
N LYS A 115 20.59 23.08 -7.16
CA LYS A 115 19.72 23.86 -8.07
C LYS A 115 18.51 24.43 -7.27
N PRO A 116 18.04 25.66 -7.56
CA PRO A 116 17.06 26.35 -6.71
C PRO A 116 15.62 25.87 -6.92
N ASP A 117 14.87 25.90 -5.82
CA ASP A 117 13.45 25.55 -5.67
C ASP A 117 12.61 26.86 -5.66
N PHE A 118 11.47 26.90 -6.35
CA PHE A 118 10.61 28.08 -6.44
C PHE A 118 9.49 28.00 -5.37
N SER A 119 9.56 28.83 -4.31
CA SER A 119 8.37 29.33 -3.58
C SER A 119 8.69 30.41 -2.52
N GLU A 120 8.18 31.64 -2.73
CA GLU A 120 7.82 32.70 -1.76
C GLU A 120 7.02 33.74 -2.59
N LYS A 121 5.98 34.50 -2.18
CA LYS A 121 5.30 34.87 -0.93
C LYS A 121 4.07 35.73 -1.31
N ARG A 122 3.02 35.82 -0.48
CA ARG A 122 2.51 37.08 0.14
C ARG A 122 1.26 36.82 1.01
N THR A 123 1.10 37.64 2.04
CA THR A 123 0.28 37.54 3.25
C THR A 123 -0.52 38.82 3.47
N LEU A 124 -1.79 38.80 3.94
CA LEU A 124 -2.44 39.90 4.71
C LEU A 124 -3.66 39.41 5.55
N THR A 125 -3.64 39.63 6.87
CA THR A 125 -4.77 39.62 7.86
C THR A 125 -5.20 41.08 8.18
N PRO A 126 -6.18 41.47 9.06
CA PRO A 126 -6.98 40.77 10.14
C PRO A 126 -8.51 41.17 10.16
N GLU A 127 -9.45 40.72 11.02
CA GLU A 127 -9.63 41.04 12.46
C GLU A 127 -10.92 40.38 13.10
N LYS A 128 -10.97 40.39 14.44
CA LYS A 128 -11.70 39.55 15.42
C LYS A 128 -13.19 39.87 15.65
N ARG A 129 -13.96 38.89 16.20
CA ARG A 129 -14.81 39.09 17.40
C ARG A 129 -15.18 37.79 18.14
N LYS A 130 -15.16 37.89 19.49
CA LYS A 130 -15.37 36.84 20.51
C LYS A 130 -16.84 36.65 20.89
N ARG A 131 -17.15 35.47 21.48
CA ARG A 131 -18.09 35.14 22.61
C ARG A 131 -19.03 33.98 22.21
N LYS A 132 -19.56 33.11 23.09
CA LYS A 132 -19.26 32.59 24.44
C LYS A 132 -20.32 31.47 24.64
N ARG A 133 -19.94 30.36 25.26
CA ARG A 133 -20.71 29.14 25.58
C ARG A 133 -21.96 29.42 26.45
N LEU A 134 -23.04 28.66 26.24
CA LEU A 134 -24.01 28.30 27.28
C LEU A 134 -24.68 26.95 27.00
N GLU A 135 -24.69 26.11 28.05
CA GLU A 135 -25.29 24.78 28.17
C GLU A 135 -26.79 24.86 28.49
N LYS A 136 -27.51 23.76 28.20
CA LYS A 136 -28.72 23.18 28.86
C LYS A 136 -29.54 22.42 27.81
N GLN A 137 -30.30 21.36 28.07
CA GLN A 137 -30.47 20.36 29.12
C GLN A 137 -31.46 19.35 28.48
N VAL A 138 -31.33 18.06 28.82
CA VAL A 138 -32.20 16.96 28.35
C VAL A 138 -33.49 16.92 29.20
N PRO A 139 -34.62 16.45 28.63
CA PRO A 139 -35.32 15.29 29.23
C PRO A 139 -35.76 14.30 28.14
N VAL A 140 -35.39 13.01 28.19
CA VAL A 140 -35.99 11.88 28.94
C VAL A 140 -37.49 11.73 28.69
N ILE A 141 -37.87 10.71 27.90
CA ILE A 141 -39.07 9.88 28.14
C ILE A 141 -38.72 8.40 27.87
N SER A 142 -39.24 7.60 28.78
CA SER A 142 -39.15 6.17 29.10
C SER A 142 -39.60 5.14 28.04
N GLN A 143 -38.81 4.05 27.98
CA GLN A 143 -39.16 2.63 28.13
C GLN A 143 -40.42 2.06 27.44
N VAL A 144 -40.25 0.95 26.71
CA VAL A 144 -40.69 -0.41 27.12
C VAL A 144 -39.75 -1.45 26.49
N VAL A 145 -39.32 -2.42 27.30
CA VAL A 145 -38.50 -3.60 26.95
C VAL A 145 -39.44 -4.80 26.87
N SER A 146 -39.16 -5.75 25.96
CA SER A 146 -39.50 -7.16 26.18
C SER A 146 -38.37 -8.03 25.66
N GLU A 147 -37.83 -8.83 26.57
CA GLU A 147 -36.69 -9.75 26.42
C GLU A 147 -37.07 -11.02 25.66
N GLY A 148 -36.07 -11.59 24.99
CA GLY A 148 -36.05 -12.98 24.53
C GLY A 148 -34.63 -13.51 24.68
N GLU A 149 -34.45 -14.43 25.63
CA GLU A 149 -33.22 -15.14 25.96
C GLU A 149 -32.73 -16.01 24.79
N ILE A 150 -31.42 -16.05 24.55
CA ILE A 150 -30.77 -17.20 23.89
C ILE A 150 -29.50 -17.59 24.67
N ASP A 151 -29.52 -18.87 24.96
CA ASP A 151 -28.64 -19.72 25.74
C ASP A 151 -27.19 -19.78 25.24
N SER A 152 -26.29 -19.94 26.21
CA SER A 152 -24.84 -20.01 26.08
C SER A 152 -24.36 -21.46 26.05
N SER A 153 -23.85 -21.95 24.92
CA SER A 153 -22.85 -23.02 24.93
C SER A 153 -22.11 -23.19 23.59
N ASN A 154 -20.82 -23.49 23.71
CA ASN A 154 -19.86 -23.96 22.69
C ASN A 154 -19.26 -22.96 21.68
N SER A 155 -18.15 -22.33 22.10
CA SER A 155 -17.06 -21.97 21.16
C SER A 155 -15.80 -22.78 21.49
N SER A 156 -15.64 -23.93 20.84
CA SER A 156 -14.34 -24.60 20.75
C SER A 156 -13.48 -23.84 19.74
N ASN A 157 -12.57 -23.02 20.27
CA ASN A 157 -11.63 -22.22 19.51
C ASN A 157 -10.53 -23.15 18.96
N SER A 158 -10.73 -23.72 17.76
CA SER A 158 -9.66 -24.40 17.03
C SER A 158 -8.75 -23.36 16.39
N GLN A 159 -7.82 -22.83 17.19
CA GLN A 159 -6.69 -22.05 16.69
C GLN A 159 -5.89 -22.91 15.71
N LEU A 160 -5.85 -22.49 14.45
CA LEU A 160 -4.81 -22.87 13.51
C LEU A 160 -3.46 -22.69 14.21
N SER A 161 -2.66 -23.75 14.25
CA SER A 161 -1.29 -23.70 14.73
C SER A 161 -0.49 -22.68 13.90
N PRO A 162 0.44 -21.92 14.52
CA PRO A 162 1.21 -20.94 13.80
C PRO A 162 2.15 -21.69 12.86
N VAL A 163 1.94 -21.51 11.56
CA VAL A 163 2.93 -21.82 10.54
C VAL A 163 4.22 -21.09 10.94
N SER A 164 5.28 -21.88 11.11
CA SER A 164 6.70 -21.53 11.25
C SER A 164 7.03 -20.03 11.29
N SER A 165 7.60 -19.62 12.42
CA SER A 165 8.10 -18.30 12.73
C SER A 165 9.04 -17.72 11.67
N PHE A 166 8.49 -16.89 10.78
CA PHE A 166 9.20 -15.76 10.18
C PHE A 166 8.26 -14.56 10.30
N THR A 167 8.58 -13.61 11.16
CA THR A 167 7.92 -12.29 11.15
C THR A 167 8.37 -11.59 9.86
N THR A 168 7.64 -11.81 8.77
CA THR A 168 8.02 -11.32 7.45
C THR A 168 8.01 -9.79 7.45
N VAL A 169 9.12 -9.19 7.03
CA VAL A 169 9.44 -7.75 7.02
C VAL A 169 8.42 -6.87 6.25
N MET A 170 7.39 -7.48 5.65
CA MET A 170 6.36 -6.85 4.82
C MET A 170 5.36 -5.98 5.58
N ASP A 171 5.13 -6.22 6.86
CA ASP A 171 4.11 -5.50 7.64
C ASP A 171 4.70 -4.37 8.53
N LEU A 172 6.00 -4.10 8.39
CA LEU A 172 6.69 -2.99 9.07
C LEU A 172 6.35 -1.64 8.42
N ILE A 173 5.10 -1.23 8.61
CA ILE A 173 4.56 0.04 8.14
C ILE A 173 4.73 1.10 9.22
N ASP A 174 5.54 2.12 8.94
CA ASP A 174 5.77 3.28 9.79
C ASP A 174 5.66 4.59 9.00
N ASP A 175 5.60 5.72 9.72
CA ASP A 175 5.60 7.07 9.14
C ASP A 175 4.50 7.32 8.08
N VAL A 176 3.29 6.84 8.37
CA VAL A 176 2.14 6.96 7.46
C VAL A 176 1.50 8.35 7.60
N SER A 177 1.47 9.08 6.49
CA SER A 177 0.80 10.37 6.35
C SER A 177 -0.13 10.39 5.14
N LEU A 178 -1.17 11.23 5.22
CA LEU A 178 -2.21 11.37 4.22
C LEU A 178 -2.27 12.81 3.72
N GLN A 179 -2.54 12.97 2.43
CA GLN A 179 -2.76 14.25 1.79
C GLN A 179 -3.85 14.11 0.70
N PRO A 180 -4.49 15.21 0.29
CA PRO A 180 -5.38 15.20 -0.86
C PRO A 180 -4.66 14.68 -2.12
N LEU A 181 -5.34 13.85 -2.90
CA LEU A 181 -4.85 13.40 -4.20
C LEU A 181 -5.11 14.47 -5.25
N THR A 182 -4.07 15.15 -5.73
CA THR A 182 -4.18 16.20 -6.74
C THR A 182 -3.93 15.70 -8.16
N SER A 183 -3.09 14.67 -8.33
CA SER A 183 -2.78 14.03 -9.61
C SER A 183 -2.25 12.61 -9.38
N SER A 184 -2.54 11.69 -10.28
CA SER A 184 -2.00 10.31 -10.26
C SER A 184 -1.87 9.78 -11.68
N GLN A 185 -0.92 8.87 -11.88
CA GLN A 185 -0.84 8.06 -13.12
C GLN A 185 -1.71 6.80 -13.05
N PHE A 186 -2.16 6.41 -11.85
CA PHE A 186 -2.84 5.13 -11.62
C PHE A 186 -4.32 5.27 -11.26
N VAL A 187 -4.71 6.42 -10.72
CA VAL A 187 -6.04 6.64 -10.11
C VAL A 187 -6.55 7.99 -10.57
N ASN A 188 -7.58 8.01 -11.42
CA ASN A 188 -8.17 9.24 -11.92
C ASN A 188 -9.60 9.39 -11.38
N PRO A 189 -9.82 10.12 -10.27
CA PRO A 189 -11.15 10.42 -9.78
C PRO A 189 -11.88 11.35 -10.75
N LEU A 190 -13.13 11.04 -11.06
CA LEU A 190 -13.98 11.78 -11.99
C LEU A 190 -15.36 11.97 -11.37
N ARG A 191 -15.98 13.11 -11.68
CA ARG A 191 -17.40 13.35 -11.44
C ARG A 191 -18.15 13.31 -12.76
N MET A 192 -19.05 12.34 -12.91
CA MET A 192 -19.91 12.20 -14.07
C MET A 192 -21.24 12.91 -13.83
N HIS A 193 -21.60 13.80 -14.75
CA HIS A 193 -22.93 14.38 -14.85
C HIS A 193 -23.67 13.69 -15.99
N TYR A 194 -24.87 13.17 -15.73
CA TYR A 194 -25.65 12.44 -16.73
C TYR A 194 -27.15 12.63 -16.53
N LYS A 195 -27.92 12.39 -17.58
CA LYS A 195 -29.38 12.40 -17.55
C LYS A 195 -29.90 10.98 -17.72
N GLN A 196 -30.81 10.54 -16.85
CA GLN A 196 -31.47 9.26 -16.95
C GLN A 196 -32.98 9.46 -16.82
N ASN A 197 -33.73 9.12 -17.86
CA ASN A 197 -35.18 9.35 -17.95
C ASN A 197 -35.54 10.79 -17.59
N ASP A 198 -34.86 11.74 -18.25
CA ASP A 198 -34.98 13.18 -18.02
C ASP A 198 -34.59 13.72 -16.63
N ILE A 199 -34.10 12.86 -15.75
CA ILE A 199 -33.62 13.25 -14.42
C ILE A 199 -32.10 13.43 -14.47
N GLU A 200 -31.64 14.63 -14.14
CA GLU A 200 -30.22 14.94 -13.98
C GLU A 200 -29.64 14.27 -12.73
N LYS A 201 -28.46 13.66 -12.89
CA LYS A 201 -27.79 12.89 -11.85
C LYS A 201 -26.29 13.14 -11.86
N ILE A 202 -25.69 12.94 -10.68
CA ILE A 202 -24.25 12.95 -10.47
C ILE A 202 -23.79 11.57 -9.98
N TRP A 203 -22.62 11.14 -10.44
CA TRP A 203 -21.90 9.99 -9.91
C TRP A 203 -20.40 10.28 -9.81
N ASP A 204 -19.79 9.98 -8.66
CA ASP A 204 -18.34 10.04 -8.47
C ASP A 204 -17.74 8.66 -8.74
N LEU A 205 -16.73 8.58 -9.61
CA LEU A 205 -16.09 7.34 -10.03
C LEU A 205 -14.58 7.48 -10.12
N VAL A 206 -13.89 6.35 -10.25
CA VAL A 206 -12.44 6.30 -10.42
C VAL A 206 -12.12 5.52 -11.69
N SER A 207 -11.47 6.16 -12.65
CA SER A 207 -10.93 5.43 -13.81
C SER A 207 -9.65 4.70 -13.41
N LEU A 208 -9.65 3.37 -13.57
CA LEU A 208 -8.54 2.46 -13.30
C LEU A 208 -8.21 1.64 -14.56
N HIS A 209 -7.06 0.95 -14.54
CA HIS A 209 -6.68 0.00 -15.57
C HIS A 209 -7.49 -1.29 -15.46
N GLU A 210 -7.67 -1.99 -16.58
CA GLU A 210 -8.06 -3.41 -16.56
C GLU A 210 -6.94 -4.26 -15.97
N SER A 211 -7.23 -5.50 -15.58
CA SER A 211 -6.25 -6.38 -14.93
C SER A 211 -6.43 -7.85 -15.30
N VAL A 212 -5.41 -8.66 -14.99
CA VAL A 212 -5.47 -10.11 -14.99
C VAL A 212 -5.33 -10.67 -13.58
N SER A 213 -5.87 -11.87 -13.35
CA SER A 213 -5.62 -12.66 -12.13
C SER A 213 -5.45 -14.13 -12.49
N ILE A 214 -4.61 -14.86 -11.76
CA ILE A 214 -4.22 -16.22 -12.13
C ILE A 214 -4.40 -17.18 -10.96
N ILE A 215 -5.23 -18.21 -11.16
CA ILE A 215 -5.30 -19.39 -10.31
C ILE A 215 -4.14 -20.31 -10.71
N ILE A 216 -3.16 -20.46 -9.84
CA ILE A 216 -1.97 -21.28 -10.09
C ILE A 216 -2.04 -22.53 -9.21
N PHE A 217 -2.01 -23.71 -9.81
CA PHE A 217 -1.99 -24.97 -9.07
C PHE A 217 -0.68 -25.73 -9.33
N ASN A 218 0.10 -25.95 -8.28
CA ASN A 218 1.29 -26.80 -8.38
C ASN A 218 0.86 -28.27 -8.24
N VAL A 219 0.94 -29.01 -9.33
CA VAL A 219 0.49 -30.41 -9.41
C VAL A 219 1.43 -31.38 -8.69
N ASP A 220 2.72 -31.08 -8.58
CA ASP A 220 3.67 -31.93 -7.85
C ASP A 220 3.44 -31.85 -6.34
N LYS A 221 3.10 -30.65 -5.85
CA LYS A 221 2.89 -30.38 -4.42
C LYS A 221 1.44 -30.52 -3.99
N GLN A 222 0.49 -30.55 -4.95
CA GLN A 222 -0.95 -30.53 -4.69
C GLN A 222 -1.37 -29.30 -3.87
N LYS A 223 -0.85 -28.13 -4.27
CA LYS A 223 -1.11 -26.85 -3.59
C LYS A 223 -1.41 -25.73 -4.57
N LEU A 224 -2.32 -24.84 -4.19
CA LEU A 224 -2.47 -23.56 -4.87
C LEU A 224 -1.32 -22.63 -4.51
N ILE A 225 -0.86 -21.86 -5.49
CA ILE A 225 0.12 -20.80 -5.31
C ILE A 225 -0.63 -19.48 -5.29
N LEU A 226 -0.58 -18.81 -4.16
CA LEU A 226 -1.18 -17.52 -3.88
C LEU A 226 -0.08 -16.51 -3.56
N VAL A 227 -0.47 -15.25 -3.43
CA VAL A 227 0.43 -14.18 -2.99
C VAL A 227 -0.12 -13.46 -1.76
N ARG A 228 0.78 -12.98 -0.91
CA ARG A 228 0.46 -12.13 0.23
C ARG A 228 1.25 -10.83 0.14
N GLN A 229 0.55 -9.70 0.26
CA GLN A 229 1.15 -8.37 0.15
C GLN A 229 0.37 -7.32 0.94
N PHE A 230 1.00 -6.17 1.21
CA PHE A 230 0.37 -5.06 1.90
C PHE A 230 -0.43 -4.18 0.93
N ARG A 231 -1.74 -4.02 1.20
CA ARG A 231 -2.63 -3.13 0.45
C ARG A 231 -2.96 -1.88 1.26
N PRO A 232 -2.43 -0.69 0.90
CA PRO A 232 -2.67 0.55 1.64
C PRO A 232 -4.14 0.93 1.80
N ALA A 233 -4.97 0.66 0.78
CA ALA A 233 -6.40 0.94 0.83
C ALA A 233 -7.13 0.07 1.86
N VAL A 234 -6.77 -1.22 1.96
CA VAL A 234 -7.30 -2.15 2.97
C VAL A 234 -6.88 -1.70 4.36
N TYR A 235 -5.60 -1.40 4.54
CA TYR A 235 -5.05 -0.86 5.79
C TYR A 235 -5.82 0.39 6.27
N TYR A 236 -5.99 1.38 5.39
CA TYR A 236 -6.72 2.62 5.70
C TYR A 236 -8.20 2.35 6.04
N SER A 237 -8.86 1.48 5.26
CA SER A 237 -10.26 1.11 5.50
C SER A 237 -10.47 0.34 6.82
N GLY A 238 -9.42 -0.30 7.34
CA GLY A 238 -9.44 -0.98 8.64
C GLY A 238 -9.30 -0.03 9.84
N ILE A 239 -9.12 1.28 9.64
CA ILE A 239 -9.03 2.29 10.71
C ILE A 239 -10.44 2.86 10.97
N PRO A 240 -10.86 3.12 12.21
CA PRO A 240 -12.16 3.74 12.50
C PRO A 240 -12.33 5.11 11.82
N PRO A 241 -13.50 5.42 11.21
CA PRO A 241 -13.72 6.66 10.47
C PRO A 241 -13.34 7.95 11.24
N GLU A 242 -13.63 8.00 12.53
CA GLU A 242 -13.33 9.12 13.42
C GLU A 242 -11.83 9.39 13.58
N GLU A 243 -10.98 8.37 13.35
CA GLU A 243 -9.52 8.49 13.40
C GLU A 243 -8.88 8.69 12.03
N ARG A 244 -9.67 8.58 10.94
CA ARG A 244 -9.20 8.84 9.56
C ARG A 244 -9.09 10.32 9.20
N ALA A 245 -9.69 11.21 10.00
CA ALA A 245 -9.62 12.66 9.79
C ALA A 245 -8.21 13.25 10.06
N SER A 246 -7.34 12.49 10.73
CA SER A 246 -5.96 12.87 10.98
C SER A 246 -5.12 12.72 9.70
N SER A 247 -4.23 13.68 9.44
CA SER A 247 -3.25 13.61 8.34
C SER A 247 -2.11 12.61 8.62
N THR A 248 -2.08 12.00 9.80
CA THR A 248 -1.09 10.98 10.19
C THR A 248 -1.77 9.81 10.87
N ILE A 249 -1.31 8.60 10.59
CA ILE A 249 -1.83 7.36 11.20
C ILE A 249 -0.89 6.90 12.32
N ASN A 250 -1.47 6.55 13.47
CA ASN A 250 -0.72 5.93 14.57
C ASN A 250 -0.49 4.44 14.26
N THR A 251 0.66 4.13 13.64
CA THR A 251 1.00 2.76 13.24
C THR A 251 1.29 1.82 14.42
N ALA A 252 1.53 2.35 15.63
CA ALA A 252 1.60 1.52 16.84
C ALA A 252 0.22 1.04 17.30
N LYS A 253 -0.83 1.83 17.04
CA LYS A 253 -2.23 1.44 17.31
C LYS A 253 -2.82 0.60 16.17
N TYR A 254 -2.44 0.90 14.93
CA TYR A 254 -2.89 0.20 13.73
C TYR A 254 -1.68 -0.46 13.05
N PRO A 255 -1.30 -1.68 13.45
CA PRO A 255 -0.15 -2.36 12.85
C PRO A 255 -0.41 -2.72 11.38
N GLY A 256 0.66 -2.76 10.58
CA GLY A 256 0.59 -2.99 9.13
C GLY A 256 -0.05 -4.32 8.73
N ILE A 257 -0.02 -5.33 9.62
CA ILE A 257 -0.66 -6.63 9.42
C ILE A 257 -2.15 -6.52 9.02
N ARG A 258 -2.84 -5.45 9.46
CA ARG A 258 -4.25 -5.17 9.10
C ARG A 258 -4.46 -4.89 7.62
N GLY A 259 -3.40 -4.50 6.91
CA GLY A 259 -3.41 -4.27 5.48
C GLY A 259 -2.92 -5.45 4.65
N LEU A 260 -2.46 -6.55 5.27
CA LEU A 260 -2.04 -7.72 4.51
C LEU A 260 -3.27 -8.47 3.99
N THR A 261 -3.22 -8.78 2.70
CA THR A 261 -4.24 -9.53 1.99
C THR A 261 -3.64 -10.80 1.40
N LEU A 262 -4.43 -11.86 1.37
CA LEU A 262 -4.14 -13.06 0.59
C LEU A 262 -4.86 -12.93 -0.75
N GLU A 263 -4.15 -13.15 -1.86
CA GLU A 263 -4.64 -12.85 -3.21
C GLU A 263 -4.15 -13.88 -4.23
N PHE A 264 -4.76 -13.89 -5.42
CA PHE A 264 -4.13 -14.52 -6.59
C PHE A 264 -3.02 -13.62 -7.12
N CYS A 265 -2.06 -14.23 -7.80
CA CYS A 265 -1.12 -13.48 -8.64
C CYS A 265 -1.89 -12.65 -9.66
N ALA A 266 -1.54 -11.37 -9.82
CA ALA A 266 -2.34 -10.43 -10.60
C ALA A 266 -1.53 -9.20 -11.05
N GLY A 267 -1.85 -8.69 -12.23
CA GLY A 267 -1.19 -7.51 -12.80
C GLY A 267 -2.14 -6.62 -13.58
N ILE A 268 -1.78 -5.35 -13.73
CA ILE A 268 -2.54 -4.38 -14.52
C ILE A 268 -2.25 -4.55 -16.02
N VAL A 269 -3.21 -4.20 -16.86
CA VAL A 269 -3.06 -4.15 -18.31
C VAL A 269 -2.59 -2.75 -18.69
N ASP A 270 -1.28 -2.54 -18.66
CA ASP A 270 -0.60 -1.28 -18.97
C ASP A 270 0.34 -1.36 -20.19
N LYS A 271 0.48 -2.56 -20.76
CA LYS A 271 1.29 -2.87 -21.95
C LYS A 271 0.40 -3.28 -23.11
N SER A 272 0.83 -3.00 -24.34
CA SER A 272 0.16 -3.49 -25.55
C SER A 272 0.55 -4.95 -25.82
N LYS A 273 0.03 -5.86 -25.01
CA LYS A 273 0.23 -7.31 -25.11
C LYS A 273 -1.11 -8.02 -24.96
N GLU A 274 -1.19 -9.23 -25.52
CA GLU A 274 -2.31 -10.13 -25.25
C GLU A 274 -2.37 -10.45 -23.74
N LEU A 275 -3.60 -10.60 -23.21
CA LEU A 275 -3.82 -10.77 -21.77
C LEU A 275 -3.11 -12.00 -21.19
N VAL A 276 -2.98 -13.07 -21.97
CA VAL A 276 -2.30 -14.30 -21.55
C VAL A 276 -0.77 -14.10 -21.43
N GLN A 277 -0.16 -13.26 -22.27
CA GLN A 277 1.24 -12.88 -22.11
C GLN A 277 1.47 -12.08 -20.83
N ILE A 278 0.57 -11.14 -20.51
CA ILE A 278 0.62 -10.41 -19.25
C ILE A 278 0.50 -11.40 -18.09
N ALA A 279 -0.49 -12.30 -18.12
CA ALA A 279 -0.67 -13.31 -17.07
C ALA A 279 0.58 -14.18 -16.85
N ARG A 280 1.26 -14.62 -17.91
CA ARG A 280 2.53 -15.35 -17.80
C ARG A 280 3.65 -14.51 -17.17
N GLU A 281 3.77 -13.25 -17.56
CA GLU A 281 4.77 -12.33 -17.01
C GLU A 281 4.58 -12.15 -15.50
N GLU A 282 3.34 -11.94 -15.05
CA GLU A 282 3.02 -11.84 -13.62
C GLU A 282 3.33 -13.14 -12.85
N VAL A 283 2.98 -14.31 -13.41
CA VAL A 283 3.28 -15.61 -12.80
C VAL A 283 4.79 -15.83 -12.63
N LEU A 284 5.59 -15.38 -13.59
CA LEU A 284 7.05 -15.44 -13.49
C LEU A 284 7.60 -14.43 -12.47
N GLU A 285 7.07 -13.23 -12.46
CA GLU A 285 7.53 -12.13 -11.62
C GLU A 285 7.16 -12.31 -10.15
N GLU A 286 5.88 -12.50 -9.86
CA GLU A 286 5.37 -12.60 -8.49
C GLU A 286 5.57 -14.01 -7.93
N CYS A 287 5.39 -15.05 -8.75
CA CYS A 287 5.38 -16.44 -8.29
C CYS A 287 6.57 -17.27 -8.75
N GLY A 288 7.45 -16.75 -9.62
CA GLY A 288 8.70 -17.39 -10.03
C GLY A 288 8.58 -18.59 -10.97
N TYR A 289 7.41 -18.83 -11.56
CA TYR A 289 7.20 -19.96 -12.49
C TYR A 289 7.25 -19.48 -13.95
N ASP A 290 8.08 -20.11 -14.77
CA ASP A 290 8.06 -19.90 -16.23
C ASP A 290 7.20 -20.97 -16.90
N VAL A 291 6.03 -20.56 -17.39
CA VAL A 291 5.00 -21.47 -17.92
C VAL A 291 4.73 -21.18 -19.40
N PRO A 292 4.61 -22.20 -20.26
CA PRO A 292 4.19 -22.02 -21.66
C PRO A 292 2.80 -21.37 -21.76
N LEU A 293 2.61 -20.52 -22.78
CA LEU A 293 1.39 -19.72 -22.94
C LEU A 293 0.15 -20.59 -23.20
N GLU A 294 0.33 -21.70 -23.90
CA GLU A 294 -0.70 -22.67 -24.24
C GLU A 294 -1.28 -23.41 -23.02
N HIS A 295 -0.62 -23.35 -21.87
CA HIS A 295 -1.12 -23.96 -20.63
C HIS A 295 -2.12 -23.08 -19.88
N PHE A 296 -2.22 -21.80 -20.24
CA PHE A 296 -3.15 -20.88 -19.59
C PHE A 296 -4.56 -21.05 -20.15
N GLU A 297 -5.48 -21.41 -19.27
CA GLU A 297 -6.91 -21.48 -19.58
C GLU A 297 -7.59 -20.19 -19.10
N LYS A 298 -8.30 -19.49 -20.00
CA LYS A 298 -9.14 -18.37 -19.58
C LYS A 298 -10.37 -18.89 -18.85
N VAL A 299 -10.52 -18.51 -17.59
CA VAL A 299 -11.68 -18.88 -16.76
C VAL A 299 -12.86 -17.96 -17.06
N ILE A 300 -12.68 -16.65 -16.87
CA ILE A 300 -13.76 -15.67 -17.00
C ILE A 300 -13.22 -14.25 -17.19
N THR A 301 -14.06 -13.32 -17.62
CA THR A 301 -13.81 -11.88 -17.48
C THR A 301 -15.02 -11.24 -16.82
N TYR A 302 -14.78 -10.50 -15.73
CA TYR A 302 -15.83 -9.86 -14.94
C TYR A 302 -15.48 -8.40 -14.64
N ARG A 303 -16.44 -7.67 -14.09
CA ARG A 303 -16.27 -6.29 -13.64
C ARG A 303 -15.88 -6.27 -12.18
N SER A 304 -14.75 -5.64 -11.86
CA SER A 304 -14.33 -5.35 -10.49
C SER A 304 -14.76 -3.95 -10.08
N GLY A 305 -14.90 -3.71 -8.77
CA GLY A 305 -15.19 -2.37 -8.25
C GLY A 305 -16.44 -1.70 -8.81
N VAL A 306 -17.50 -2.45 -9.16
CA VAL A 306 -18.66 -1.98 -9.95
C VAL A 306 -19.31 -0.66 -9.49
N GLY A 307 -19.23 -0.36 -8.20
CA GLY A 307 -19.81 0.88 -7.63
C GLY A 307 -18.87 2.09 -7.66
N VAL A 308 -17.60 1.92 -8.05
CA VAL A 308 -16.54 2.93 -7.96
C VAL A 308 -15.76 3.05 -9.26
N SER A 309 -15.24 1.94 -9.79
CA SER A 309 -14.36 1.93 -10.96
C SER A 309 -14.94 1.17 -12.14
N GLY A 310 -15.50 -0.03 -11.91
CA GLY A 310 -16.07 -0.85 -12.97
C GLY A 310 -15.06 -1.36 -13.99
N ASP A 311 -13.78 -1.44 -13.64
CA ASP A 311 -12.72 -2.00 -14.48
C ASP A 311 -12.95 -3.51 -14.74
N ARG A 312 -12.39 -4.01 -15.85
CA ARG A 312 -12.46 -5.46 -16.17
C ARG A 312 -11.28 -6.17 -15.53
N GLN A 313 -11.55 -7.35 -14.99
CA GLN A 313 -10.52 -8.30 -14.60
C GLN A 313 -10.73 -9.62 -15.36
N THR A 314 -9.68 -10.12 -16.00
CA THR A 314 -9.68 -11.43 -16.69
C THR A 314 -8.93 -12.45 -15.84
N MET A 315 -9.64 -13.51 -15.46
CA MET A 315 -9.07 -14.60 -14.66
C MET A 315 -8.61 -15.74 -15.56
N PHE A 316 -7.40 -16.24 -15.30
CA PHE A 316 -6.82 -17.43 -15.92
C PHE A 316 -6.59 -18.52 -14.88
N TYR A 317 -6.46 -19.75 -15.36
CA TYR A 317 -6.02 -20.91 -14.61
C TYR A 317 -4.80 -21.52 -15.29
N VAL A 318 -3.85 -21.99 -14.49
CA VAL A 318 -2.67 -22.68 -15.00
C VAL A 318 -2.15 -23.72 -13.99
N GLU A 319 -1.70 -24.85 -14.50
CA GLU A 319 -0.94 -25.84 -13.73
C GLU A 319 0.56 -25.60 -13.86
N VAL A 320 1.27 -25.76 -12.74
CA VAL A 320 2.73 -25.65 -12.69
C VAL A 320 3.35 -26.89 -12.05
N THR A 321 4.60 -27.16 -12.41
CA THR A 321 5.43 -28.19 -11.77
C THR A 321 6.61 -27.53 -11.06
N ASN A 322 7.27 -28.28 -10.18
CA ASN A 322 8.48 -27.81 -9.49
C ASN A 322 9.61 -27.47 -10.48
N ASN A 323 9.66 -28.15 -11.63
CA ASN A 323 10.66 -27.90 -12.66
C ASN A 323 10.45 -26.57 -13.40
N MET A 324 9.25 -26.00 -13.35
CA MET A 324 8.96 -24.69 -13.93
C MET A 324 9.36 -23.52 -13.01
N LYS A 325 9.74 -23.80 -11.76
CA LYS A 325 10.16 -22.77 -10.79
C LYS A 325 11.59 -22.33 -11.09
N VAL A 326 11.74 -21.12 -11.61
CA VAL A 326 13.04 -20.56 -12.06
C VAL A 326 13.56 -19.44 -11.16
N THR A 327 12.68 -18.84 -10.33
CA THR A 327 13.06 -17.89 -9.27
C THR A 327 12.19 -18.11 -8.03
N GLU A 328 12.55 -17.49 -6.91
CA GLU A 328 11.71 -17.50 -5.70
C GLU A 328 10.38 -16.73 -5.89
N GLY A 329 10.28 -15.87 -6.91
CA GLY A 329 9.20 -14.90 -7.05
C GLY A 329 9.41 -13.68 -6.14
N GLY A 330 8.32 -12.99 -5.81
CA GLY A 330 8.31 -11.88 -4.86
C GLY A 330 8.16 -10.48 -5.46
N GLY A 331 7.95 -10.39 -6.77
CA GLY A 331 7.72 -9.13 -7.48
C GLY A 331 9.00 -8.34 -7.76
N LEU A 332 8.85 -7.14 -8.33
CA LEU A 332 9.96 -6.24 -8.63
C LEU A 332 10.22 -5.24 -7.51
N ALA A 333 11.23 -5.52 -6.70
CA ALA A 333 11.70 -4.59 -5.65
C ALA A 333 12.11 -3.20 -6.19
N ALA A 334 12.49 -3.10 -7.47
CA ALA A 334 12.79 -1.83 -8.13
C ALA A 334 11.54 -0.96 -8.33
N GLU A 335 10.38 -1.58 -8.46
CA GLU A 335 9.06 -0.94 -8.61
C GLU A 335 8.38 -0.73 -7.24
N GLY A 336 9.02 -1.20 -6.17
CA GLY A 336 8.56 -1.03 -4.79
C GLY A 336 7.68 -2.17 -4.30
N GLU A 337 7.61 -3.26 -5.07
CA GLU A 337 6.84 -4.44 -4.69
C GLU A 337 7.54 -5.24 -3.60
N MET A 338 6.73 -5.80 -2.72
CA MET A 338 7.16 -6.74 -1.69
C MET A 338 6.07 -7.77 -1.52
N ILE A 339 6.24 -8.91 -2.19
CA ILE A 339 5.24 -9.96 -2.30
C ILE A 339 5.82 -11.23 -1.69
N GLU A 340 4.99 -11.94 -0.94
CA GLU A 340 5.29 -13.28 -0.46
C GLU A 340 4.48 -14.31 -1.25
N VAL A 341 5.17 -15.33 -1.75
CA VAL A 341 4.51 -16.50 -2.35
C VAL A 341 4.00 -17.40 -1.22
N VAL A 342 2.71 -17.71 -1.24
CA VAL A 342 2.03 -18.55 -0.25
C VAL A 342 1.55 -19.83 -0.94
N GLU A 343 1.96 -20.99 -0.43
CA GLU A 343 1.41 -22.26 -0.88
C GLU A 343 0.24 -22.68 0.02
N LEU A 344 -0.93 -22.89 -0.57
CA LEU A 344 -2.16 -23.25 0.14
C LEU A 344 -2.59 -24.68 -0.24
N SER A 345 -2.61 -25.59 0.72
CA SER A 345 -3.12 -26.95 0.52
C SER A 345 -4.64 -26.97 0.35
N LEU A 346 -5.18 -28.05 -0.22
CA LEU A 346 -6.63 -28.24 -0.35
C LEU A 346 -7.35 -28.24 1.00
N ALA A 347 -6.72 -28.76 2.05
CA ALA A 347 -7.25 -28.74 3.41
C ALA A 347 -7.33 -27.31 3.96
N GLU A 348 -6.26 -26.53 3.82
CA GLU A 348 -6.23 -25.12 4.27
C GLU A 348 -7.21 -24.26 3.47
N LEU A 349 -7.37 -24.51 2.17
CA LEU A 349 -8.37 -23.88 1.31
C LEU A 349 -9.78 -24.12 1.87
N LYS A 350 -10.15 -25.37 2.16
CA LYS A 350 -11.45 -25.72 2.73
C LYS A 350 -11.68 -25.04 4.10
N VAL A 351 -10.62 -24.83 4.88
CA VAL A 351 -10.70 -24.09 6.15
C VAL A 351 -10.92 -22.59 5.90
N LEU A 352 -10.15 -21.98 5.00
CA LEU A 352 -10.26 -20.57 4.61
C LEU A 352 -11.69 -20.22 4.16
N LEU A 353 -12.30 -21.06 3.32
CA LEU A 353 -13.67 -20.83 2.81
C LEU A 353 -14.78 -20.98 3.87
N LYS A 354 -14.48 -21.54 5.04
CA LYS A 354 -15.45 -21.68 6.15
C LYS A 354 -15.37 -20.53 7.15
N GLN A 355 -14.37 -19.65 7.03
CA GLN A 355 -14.24 -18.52 7.94
C GLN A 355 -15.36 -17.50 7.72
N SER A 356 -15.90 -16.95 8.81
CA SER A 356 -16.95 -15.93 8.75
C SER A 356 -16.44 -14.57 8.25
N GLU A 357 -15.13 -14.33 8.36
CA GLU A 357 -14.46 -13.11 7.93
C GLU A 357 -13.06 -13.45 7.41
N VAL A 358 -12.70 -12.88 6.26
CA VAL A 358 -11.42 -13.07 5.59
C VAL A 358 -10.95 -11.75 4.98
N ASN A 359 -9.64 -11.51 4.99
CA ASN A 359 -9.05 -10.30 4.41
C ASN A 359 -8.49 -10.60 3.01
N CYS A 360 -9.38 -10.85 2.05
CA CYS A 360 -9.04 -11.17 0.67
C CYS A 360 -10.06 -10.56 -0.31
N PRO A 361 -9.68 -10.34 -1.58
CA PRO A 361 -10.62 -9.86 -2.58
C PRO A 361 -11.66 -10.92 -2.90
N GLY A 362 -12.91 -10.51 -3.21
CA GLY A 362 -13.97 -11.45 -3.58
C GLY A 362 -13.62 -12.32 -4.81
N GLY A 363 -12.78 -11.82 -5.71
CA GLY A 363 -12.24 -12.60 -6.83
C GLY A 363 -11.42 -13.83 -6.38
N LEU A 364 -10.72 -13.75 -5.24
CA LEU A 364 -10.03 -14.92 -4.67
C LEU A 364 -11.06 -15.99 -4.30
N LEU A 365 -12.10 -15.63 -3.54
CA LEU A 365 -13.11 -16.59 -3.09
C LEU A 365 -13.81 -17.28 -4.26
N PHE A 366 -14.21 -16.50 -5.29
CA PHE A 366 -14.77 -17.05 -6.51
C PHE A 366 -13.83 -18.03 -7.19
N GLY A 367 -12.56 -17.65 -7.41
CA GLY A 367 -11.60 -18.52 -8.10
C GLY A 367 -11.27 -19.79 -7.30
N LEU A 368 -11.20 -19.70 -5.96
CA LEU A 368 -11.01 -20.88 -5.10
C LEU A 368 -12.19 -21.86 -5.21
N MET A 369 -13.43 -21.35 -5.19
CA MET A 369 -14.62 -22.19 -5.39
C MET A 369 -14.67 -22.78 -6.79
N TRP A 370 -14.35 -21.99 -7.82
CA TRP A 370 -14.27 -22.48 -9.20
C TRP A 370 -13.22 -23.59 -9.33
N PHE A 371 -12.05 -23.42 -8.73
CA PHE A 371 -10.98 -24.42 -8.72
C PHE A 371 -11.44 -25.71 -8.05
N LEU A 372 -12.06 -25.63 -6.86
CA LEU A 372 -12.60 -26.82 -6.17
C LEU A 372 -13.63 -27.59 -7.03
N GLN A 373 -14.45 -26.86 -7.78
CA GLN A 373 -15.51 -27.47 -8.59
C GLN A 373 -14.99 -28.10 -9.89
N HIS A 374 -13.94 -27.55 -10.51
CA HIS A 374 -13.55 -27.91 -11.88
C HIS A 374 -12.17 -28.56 -12.01
N LYS A 375 -11.26 -28.32 -11.07
CA LYS A 375 -9.83 -28.64 -11.21
C LYS A 375 -9.24 -29.40 -10.03
N ALA A 376 -9.78 -29.21 -8.83
CA ALA A 376 -9.28 -29.91 -7.66
C ALA A 376 -9.38 -31.44 -7.89
N PRO A 377 -8.34 -32.20 -7.52
CA PRO A 377 -8.41 -33.66 -7.53
C PRO A 377 -9.60 -34.12 -6.68
N GLN A 378 -10.33 -35.11 -7.21
CA GLN A 378 -11.38 -35.78 -6.44
C GLN A 378 -10.72 -36.59 -5.32
N GLU A 379 -11.26 -36.50 -4.11
CA GLU A 379 -10.84 -37.31 -2.95
C GLU A 379 -11.31 -38.77 -3.05
#